data_AF-A0A2H0BV10-F1
#
_entry.id   AF-A0A2H0BV10-F1
#
_cell.length_a   1.000
_cell.length_b   1.000
_cell.length_c   1.000
_cell.angle_alpha   90.00
_cell.angle_beta   90.00
_cell.angle_gamma   90.00
#
_symmetry.space_group_name_H-M   'P 1'
#
loop_
_entity.id
_entity.type
_entity.pdbx_description
1 polymer ?
#
loop_
_entity_poly.entity_id
_entity_poly.type
_entity_poly.pdbx_seq_one_letter_code
_entity_poly.pdbx_strand_id
1 'polypeptide(L)' 'MQNKNWVKILQLIGEQDRKINQHTDAFLQRADALNHGDTEQAEYIDKMLLEPIAKQIEYLSERILKYAK' A
#
# COMPACT_ATOMS: atom_id res chain seq x y z
N MET A 1 19.54 -10.54 23.98
CA MET A 1 18.73 -9.32 23.74
C MET A 1 18.24 -9.36 22.30
N GLN A 2 16.93 -9.52 22.06
CA GLN A 2 16.39 -9.29 20.72
C GLN A 2 16.64 -7.82 20.36
N ASN A 3 17.36 -7.60 19.28
CA ASN A 3 17.70 -6.26 18.80
C ASN A 3 16.38 -5.56 18.42
N LYS A 4 15.96 -4.57 19.23
CA LYS A 4 14.64 -3.91 19.17
C LYS A 4 14.30 -3.37 17.77
N ASN A 5 15.31 -3.10 16.95
CA ASN A 5 15.16 -2.68 15.56
C ASN A 5 14.55 -3.78 14.69
N TRP A 6 14.93 -5.05 14.89
CA TRP A 6 14.38 -6.18 14.12
C TRP A 6 12.89 -6.41 14.37
N VAL A 7 12.45 -6.30 15.62
CA VAL A 7 11.01 -6.39 15.94
C VAL A 7 10.25 -5.27 15.23
N LYS A 8 10.81 -4.05 15.18
CA LYS A 8 10.18 -2.93 14.49
C LYS A 8 10.14 -3.11 12.97
N ILE A 9 11.21 -3.63 12.38
CA ILE A 9 11.28 -3.97 10.95
C ILE A 9 10.19 -4.98 10.58
N LEU A 10 10.06 -6.08 11.34
CA LEU A 10 9.05 -7.10 11.07
C LEU A 10 7.62 -6.55 11.16
N GLN A 11 7.35 -5.66 12.13
CA GLN A 11 6.05 -4.97 12.22
C GLN A 11 5.78 -4.09 11.00
N LEU A 12 6.78 -3.35 10.52
CA LEU A 12 6.64 -2.49 9.34
C LEU A 12 6.44 -3.29 8.05
N ILE A 13 7.14 -4.42 7.90
CA ILE A 13 6.96 -5.34 6.78
C ILE A 13 5.53 -5.90 6.78
N GLY A 14 5.03 -6.33 7.94
CA GLY A 14 3.65 -6.82 8.06
C GLY A 14 2.61 -5.75 7.70
N GLU A 15 2.82 -4.50 8.11
CA GLU A 15 1.93 -3.39 7.70
C GLU A 15 2.04 -3.11 6.19
N GLN A 16 3.24 -3.15 5.62
CA GLN A 16 3.45 -2.93 4.20
C GLN A 16 2.75 -4.00 3.35
N ASP A 17 2.82 -5.26 3.74
CA ASP A 17 2.09 -6.36 3.09
C ASP A 17 0.58 -6.12 3.10
N ARG A 18 0.02 -5.69 4.24
CA ARG A 18 -1.40 -5.30 4.31
C ARG A 18 -1.75 -4.17 3.34
N LYS A 19 -0.87 -3.17 3.19
CA LYS A 19 -1.08 -2.07 2.24
C LYS A 19 -1.00 -2.52 0.79
N ILE A 20 -0.08 -3.42 0.46
CA ILE A 20 0.02 -4.02 -0.88
C ILE A 20 -1.27 -4.77 -1.22
N ASN A 21 -1.81 -5.55 -0.28
CA ASN A 21 -3.08 -6.24 -0.48
C ASN A 21 -4.24 -5.26 -0.71
N GLN A 22 -4.34 -4.19 0.11
CA GLN A 22 -5.33 -3.12 -0.10
C GLN A 22 -5.18 -2.43 -1.46
N HIS A 23 -3.94 -2.21 -1.91
CA HIS A 23 -3.66 -1.63 -3.22
C HIS A 23 -4.13 -2.54 -4.36
N THR A 24 -3.86 -3.84 -4.26
CA THR A 24 -4.34 -4.84 -5.21
C THR A 24 -5.87 -4.87 -5.29
N ASP A 25 -6.56 -4.87 -4.14
CA ASP A 25 -8.02 -4.87 -4.10
C ASP A 25 -8.61 -3.61 -4.75
N ALA A 26 -8.02 -2.43 -4.50
CA ALA A 26 -8.43 -1.18 -5.15
C ALA A 26 -8.17 -1.22 -6.66
N PHE A 27 -7.08 -1.84 -7.10
CA PHE A 27 -6.77 -1.98 -8.52
C PHE A 27 -7.77 -2.88 -9.23
N LEU A 28 -8.21 -3.96 -8.59
CA LEU A 28 -9.27 -4.83 -9.12
C LEU A 28 -10.61 -4.09 -9.22
N GLN A 29 -10.99 -3.30 -8.22
CA GLN A 29 -12.19 -2.45 -8.28
C GLN A 29 -12.12 -1.44 -9.43
N ARG A 30 -10.96 -0.84 -9.65
CA ARG A 30 -10.75 0.07 -10.79
C ARG A 30 -10.91 -0.64 -12.13
N ALA A 31 -10.33 -1.83 -12.26
CA ALA A 31 -10.44 -2.63 -13.47
C ALA A 31 -11.91 -3.01 -13.74
N ASP A 32 -12.66 -3.35 -12.70
CA ASP A 32 -14.09 -3.65 -12.81
C ASP A 32 -14.91 -2.42 -13.24
N ALA A 33 -14.64 -1.24 -12.67
CA ALA A 33 -15.28 0.02 -13.08
C ALA A 33 -15.03 0.31 -14.57
N LEU A 34 -13.79 0.18 -15.04
CA LEU A 34 -13.44 0.36 -16.45
C LEU A 34 -14.09 -0.67 -17.35
N ASN A 35 -14.22 -1.93 -16.90
CA ASN A 35 -14.90 -2.98 -17.65
C ASN A 35 -16.39 -2.68 -17.85
N HIS A 36 -17.01 -1.95 -16.92
CA HIS A 36 -18.39 -1.47 -17.03
C HIS A 36 -18.51 -0.09 -17.69
N GLY A 37 -17.40 0.51 -18.13
CA GLY A 37 -17.38 1.84 -18.76
C GLY A 37 -17.56 3.00 -17.78
N ASP A 38 -17.46 2.75 -16.47
CA ASP A 38 -17.58 3.78 -15.43
C ASP A 38 -16.23 4.46 -15.17
N THR A 39 -15.93 5.47 -15.99
CA THR A 39 -14.66 6.21 -15.91
C THR A 39 -14.57 7.13 -14.70
N GLU A 40 -15.70 7.65 -14.21
CA GLU A 40 -15.72 8.52 -13.02
C GLU A 40 -15.37 7.72 -11.77
N GLN A 41 -15.93 6.51 -11.62
CA GLN A 41 -15.58 5.60 -10.53
C GLN A 41 -14.12 5.16 -10.62
N ALA A 42 -13.61 4.87 -11.81
CA ALA A 42 -12.20 4.53 -11.99
C ALA A 42 -11.26 5.68 -11.55
N GLU A 43 -11.57 6.92 -11.94
CA GLU A 43 -10.80 8.10 -11.54
C GLU A 43 -10.90 8.40 -10.03
N TYR A 44 -12.08 8.17 -9.44
CA TYR A 44 -12.26 8.24 -8.00
C TYR A 44 -11.38 7.23 -7.27
N ILE A 45 -11.36 5.97 -7.72
CA ILE A 45 -10.52 4.92 -7.13
C ILE A 45 -9.03 5.27 -7.26
N ASP A 46 -8.60 5.80 -8.41
CA ASP A 46 -7.22 6.25 -8.62
C ASP A 46 -6.81 7.28 -7.56
N LYS A 47 -7.58 8.36 -7.42
CA LYS A 47 -7.23 9.50 -6.54
C LYS A 47 -7.42 9.19 -5.07
N MET A 48 -8.47 8.46 -4.72
CA MET A 48 -8.88 8.29 -3.32
C MET A 48 -8.33 7.03 -2.68
N LEU A 49 -7.98 6.00 -3.46
CA LEU A 49 -7.51 4.72 -2.96
C LEU A 49 -6.09 4.42 -3.41
N LEU A 50 -5.83 4.34 -4.72
CA LEU A 50 -4.55 3.85 -5.24
C LEU A 50 -3.40 4.80 -4.91
N GLU A 51 -3.50 6.09 -5.23
CA GLU A 51 -2.44 7.05 -4.95
C GLU A 51 -2.10 7.17 -3.45
N PRO A 52 -3.07 7.29 -2.52
CA PRO A 52 -2.76 7.35 -1.09
C PRO A 52 -2.12 6.07 -0.56
N ILE A 53 -2.56 4.89 -1.03
CA ILE A 53 -1.99 3.61 -0.59
C ILE A 53 -0.55 3.46 -1.12
N ALA A 54 -0.29 3.84 -2.38
CA ALA A 54 1.05 3.82 -2.96
C ALA A 54 2.04 4.66 -2.13
N LYS A 55 1.65 5.89 -1.74
CA LYS A 55 2.45 6.76 -0.87
C LYS A 55 2.71 6.14 0.51
N GLN A 56 1.74 5.42 1.07
CA GLN A 56 1.91 4.71 2.34
C GLN A 56 2.89 3.53 2.22
N ILE A 57 2.84 2.78 1.12
CA ILE A 57 3.79 1.69 0.84
C ILE A 57 5.22 2.24 0.74
N GLU A 58 5.41 3.35 0.01
CA GLU A 58 6.70 4.03 -0.12
C GLU A 58 7.25 4.50 1.23
N TYR A 59 6.42 5.20 2.02
CA TYR A 59 6.78 5.63 3.38
C TYR A 59 7.21 4.45 4.27
N LEU A 60 6.53 3.31 4.19
CA LEU A 60 6.89 2.11 4.95
C LEU A 60 8.24 1.54 4.48
N SER A 61 8.50 1.52 3.17
CA SER A 61 9.80 1.11 2.60
C SER A 61 10.95 1.95 3.15
N GLU A 62 10.80 3.28 3.13
CA GLU A 62 11.82 4.20 3.66
C GLU A 62 12.11 3.95 5.13
N ARG A 63 11.06 3.69 5.93
CA ARG A 63 11.22 3.38 7.35
C ARG A 63 11.91 2.05 7.59
N ILE A 64 11.54 1.00 6.85
CA ILE A 64 12.20 -0.31 6.92
C ILE A 64 13.70 -0.15 6.66
N LEU A 65 14.06 0.55 5.58
CA LEU A 65 15.46 0.82 5.24
C LEU A 65 16.17 1.64 6.33
N LYS A 66 15.49 2.60 6.96
CA LYS A 66 16.05 3.39 8.06
C LYS A 66 16.39 2.55 9.30
N TYR A 67 15.58 1.55 9.64
CA TYR A 67 15.86 0.67 10.79
C TYR A 67 16.84 -0.46 10.48
N ALA A 68 17.00 -0.80 9.19
CA ALA A 68 17.91 -1.85 8.73
C ALA A 68 19.37 -1.37 8.57
N LYS A 69 19.59 -0.06 8.47
CA LYS A 69 20.92 0.58 8.53
C LYS A 69 21.42 0.67 9.97
#